data_AF-A0A6M8VHH8-F1
#
_entry.id   AF-A0A6M8VHH8-F1
#
_cell.length_a   1.000
_cell.length_b   1.000
_cell.length_c   1.000
_cell.angle_alpha   90.00
_cell.angle_beta   90.00
_cell.angle_gamma   90.00
#
_symmetry.space_group_name_H-M   'P 1'
#
loop_
_entity.id
_entity.type
_entity.pdbx_description
1 polymer ?
#
loop_
_entity_poly.entity_id
_entity_poly.type
_entity_poly.pdbx_seq_one_letter_code
_entity_poly.pdbx_strand_id
1 'polypeptide(L)'
;MTSPNTGRCRYHEDQPARWYCARCDLPLCGDCKPFAEQLPADPVCPLCRKPMDDTRLGTSLWRQPLPALAYATNYTAAATLALLTIMLALTPSGAAGLIAAGLAGLVLVRYAYVIIDRSSRGHVRPPRPGQLIAPEDLPRTGPMLVVTAAAALTVVLAAMTGSIVLTLAVSVVAAGLLPLMVMSVFVTPTVSAGFDYRRVQQVVQAARRPCIVLSTAFVLFGLAPWWLMRLASPVLPLWLETGLLGLVYGYLSMLAARMIGLVLYQYRRQFDYQPALARVRQHDRPAPGVYEPAQALADADILTAEQREDRARLTISAALVRHGDHPGLNQRFDRMLLQAGNRKEFRNHIERRLHRLVTSGQAEAAAGLWIEHRQALGNWLPRVAETRHYMALALEQRGYHHIAVKLLLRLPRTSPKYAQLPEACLEAARLLEHNLGDPEQAHTLRRWVEERFPRRVERWQQQRQSTEPLAGHTARSVTH
;
A
#
# COMPACT_ATOMS: atom_id res chain seq x y z
N MET A 1 -16.80 29.89 5.17
CA MET A 1 -16.85 28.46 4.79
C MET A 1 -15.91 27.71 5.71
N THR A 2 -16.49 26.96 6.65
CA THR A 2 -15.82 26.24 7.74
C THR A 2 -14.79 25.26 7.18
N SER A 3 -13.58 25.27 7.76
CA SER A 3 -12.54 24.27 7.47
C SER A 3 -13.15 22.86 7.57
N PRO A 4 -13.02 22.00 6.54
CA PRO A 4 -13.43 20.61 6.69
C PRO A 4 -12.65 20.01 7.86
N ASN A 5 -13.30 19.10 8.58
CA ASN A 5 -12.81 18.47 9.79
C ASN A 5 -11.66 17.49 9.47
N THR A 6 -10.56 17.99 8.89
CA THR A 6 -9.45 17.22 8.31
C THR A 6 -8.55 16.57 9.36
N GLY A 7 -8.86 16.72 10.64
CA GLY A 7 -8.04 16.21 11.73
C GLY A 7 -8.30 14.74 12.06
N ARG A 8 -9.53 14.24 11.89
CA ARG A 8 -9.95 12.91 12.40
C ARG A 8 -10.60 12.06 11.34
N CYS A 9 -10.43 10.75 11.46
CA CYS A 9 -11.10 9.79 10.58
C CYS A 9 -12.60 9.76 10.86
N ARG A 10 -13.41 9.67 9.79
CA ARG A 10 -14.88 9.60 9.92
C ARG A 10 -15.37 8.33 10.61
N TYR A 11 -14.66 7.21 10.49
CA TYR A 11 -15.05 5.91 11.04
C TYR A 11 -14.30 5.52 12.32
N HIS A 12 -13.20 6.20 12.62
CA HIS A 12 -12.36 5.94 13.79
C HIS A 12 -12.02 7.27 14.47
N GLU A 13 -12.85 7.69 15.42
CA GLU A 13 -12.75 9.03 16.04
C GLU A 13 -11.42 9.26 16.77
N ASP A 14 -10.82 8.19 17.30
CA ASP A 14 -9.54 8.24 18.03
C ASP A 14 -8.32 8.38 17.12
N GLN A 15 -8.48 8.22 15.80
CA GLN A 15 -7.38 8.21 14.86
C GLN A 15 -7.35 9.45 13.98
N PRO A 16 -6.16 10.04 13.77
CA PRO A 16 -6.03 11.16 12.86
C PRO A 16 -6.33 10.72 11.42
N ALA A 17 -7.05 11.58 10.69
CA ALA A 17 -7.24 11.37 9.26
C ALA A 17 -5.88 11.39 8.56
N ARG A 18 -5.67 10.38 7.73
CA ARG A 18 -4.47 10.24 6.91
C ARG A 18 -4.76 10.35 5.42
N TRP A 19 -5.90 9.85 4.96
CA TRP A 19 -6.27 9.86 3.55
C TRP A 19 -7.53 10.69 3.40
N TYR A 20 -7.58 11.51 2.36
CA TYR A 20 -8.73 12.37 2.10
C TYR A 20 -9.18 12.24 0.64
N CYS A 21 -10.47 12.03 0.45
CA CYS A 21 -11.06 12.02 -0.88
C CYS A 21 -11.77 13.35 -1.15
N ALA A 22 -11.22 14.17 -2.06
CA ALA A 22 -11.81 15.46 -2.41
C ALA A 22 -13.19 15.36 -3.09
N ARG A 23 -13.53 14.23 -3.74
CA ARG A 23 -14.84 14.05 -4.40
C ARG A 23 -15.95 13.70 -3.41
N CYS A 24 -15.64 12.90 -2.41
CA CYS A 24 -16.61 12.41 -1.42
C CYS A 24 -16.54 13.15 -0.09
N ASP A 25 -15.62 14.13 0.04
CA ASP A 25 -15.28 14.80 1.29
C ASP A 25 -15.06 13.83 2.46
N LEU A 26 -14.28 12.77 2.21
CA LEU A 26 -14.15 11.63 3.13
C LEU A 26 -12.74 11.52 3.72
N PRO A 27 -12.55 11.87 5.02
CA PRO A 27 -11.31 11.63 5.75
C PRO A 27 -11.25 10.20 6.33
N LEU A 28 -10.18 9.47 6.04
CA LEU A 28 -9.91 8.08 6.46
C LEU A 28 -8.56 7.97 7.19
N CYS A 29 -8.43 7.09 8.17
CA CYS A 29 -7.16 6.80 8.87
C CYS A 29 -6.32 5.72 8.15
N GLY A 30 -5.19 5.34 8.76
CA GLY A 30 -4.35 4.22 8.31
C GLY A 30 -5.08 2.87 8.34
N ASP A 31 -5.93 2.63 9.32
CA ASP A 31 -6.66 1.35 9.45
C ASP A 31 -7.78 1.22 8.42
N CYS A 32 -8.39 2.33 8.02
CA CYS A 32 -9.33 2.37 6.90
C CYS A 32 -8.67 2.03 5.55
N LYS A 33 -7.34 2.18 5.46
CA LYS A 33 -6.54 1.90 4.26
C LYS A 33 -5.25 1.17 4.64
N PRO A 34 -5.38 -0.10 5.08
CA PRO A 34 -4.25 -0.83 5.62
C PRO A 34 -3.20 -1.05 4.53
N PHE A 35 -1.93 -0.94 4.94
CA PHE A 35 -0.76 -1.09 4.07
C PHE A 35 -0.66 -0.11 2.89
N ALA A 36 -1.58 0.86 2.79
CA ALA A 36 -1.60 1.81 1.66
C ALA A 36 -0.29 2.60 1.54
N GLU A 37 0.46 2.80 2.62
CA GLU A 37 1.77 3.47 2.62
C GLU A 37 2.88 2.66 1.94
N GLN A 38 2.80 1.33 2.06
CA GLN A 38 3.83 0.40 1.63
C GLN A 38 3.63 -0.01 0.17
N LEU A 39 2.47 0.31 -0.39
CA LEU A 39 2.09 -0.03 -1.75
C LEU A 39 2.47 1.10 -2.73
N PRO A 40 2.92 0.75 -3.94
CA PRO A 40 3.29 1.73 -4.97
C PRO A 40 2.06 2.45 -5.58
N ALA A 41 0.89 1.81 -5.58
CA ALA A 41 -0.33 2.40 -6.14
C ALA A 41 -0.99 3.39 -5.17
N ASP A 42 -1.53 4.50 -5.69
CA ASP A 42 -2.32 5.46 -4.90
C ASP A 42 -3.55 4.79 -4.27
N PRO A 43 -3.88 5.10 -3.00
CA PRO A 43 -5.05 4.50 -2.37
C PRO A 43 -6.30 5.05 -3.04
N VAL A 44 -7.23 4.16 -3.39
CA VAL A 44 -8.50 4.55 -4.01
C VAL A 44 -9.60 4.67 -2.97
N CYS A 45 -10.48 5.65 -3.12
CA CYS A 45 -11.64 5.80 -2.26
C CYS A 45 -12.60 4.61 -2.43
N PRO A 46 -13.06 3.95 -1.36
CA PRO A 46 -13.98 2.81 -1.46
C PRO A 46 -15.33 3.20 -2.09
N LEU A 47 -15.74 4.47 -1.97
CA LEU A 47 -17.04 4.94 -2.46
C LEU A 47 -17.05 5.29 -3.95
N CYS A 48 -16.05 6.05 -4.41
CA CYS A 48 -16.00 6.58 -5.77
C CYS A 48 -14.86 6.02 -6.64
N ARG A 49 -13.97 5.19 -6.07
CA ARG A 49 -12.78 4.61 -6.72
C ARG A 49 -11.80 5.61 -7.32
N LYS A 50 -11.90 6.90 -6.98
CA LYS A 50 -10.90 7.91 -7.33
C LYS A 50 -9.70 7.85 -6.37
N PRO A 51 -8.50 8.25 -6.83
CA PRO A 51 -7.33 8.35 -5.95
C PRO A 51 -7.60 9.31 -4.78
N MET A 52 -6.99 9.01 -3.64
CA MET A 52 -7.07 9.80 -2.42
C MET A 52 -5.74 10.53 -2.16
N ASP A 53 -5.85 11.72 -1.55
CA ASP A 53 -4.70 12.52 -1.14
C ASP A 53 -4.27 12.12 0.28
N ASP A 54 -2.97 12.07 0.57
CA ASP A 54 -2.47 11.93 1.95
C ASP A 54 -2.61 13.29 2.66
N THR A 55 -3.21 13.35 3.83
CA THR A 55 -3.36 14.58 4.63
C THR A 55 -2.09 14.92 5.40
N ARG A 56 -1.20 13.95 5.67
CA ARG A 56 0.14 14.23 6.26
C ARG A 56 1.07 14.97 5.30
N LEU A 57 0.77 14.91 4.01
CA LEU A 57 1.46 15.68 2.98
C LEU A 57 1.28 17.20 3.15
N GLY A 58 0.48 17.64 4.13
CA GLY A 58 0.01 19.01 4.24
C GLY A 58 -0.98 19.29 3.12
N THR A 59 -1.75 20.36 3.25
CA THR A 59 -2.45 20.89 2.06
C THR A 59 -1.41 21.10 0.97
N SER A 60 -1.72 20.71 -0.28
CA SER A 60 -0.79 20.93 -1.40
C SER A 60 -0.22 22.34 -1.32
N LEU A 61 1.04 22.53 -1.67
CA LEU A 61 1.69 23.84 -1.56
C LEU A 61 0.88 24.95 -2.24
N TRP A 62 0.11 24.60 -3.27
CA TRP A 62 -0.83 25.44 -4.00
C TRP A 62 -1.99 25.98 -3.15
N ARG A 63 -2.31 25.34 -2.02
CA ARG A 63 -3.38 25.75 -1.08
C ARG A 63 -2.84 26.54 0.10
N GLN A 64 -1.59 26.33 0.52
CA GLN A 64 -0.96 27.08 1.61
C GLN A 64 0.53 27.36 1.31
N PRO A 65 0.85 28.49 0.64
CA PRO A 65 2.24 28.85 0.33
C PRO A 65 3.00 29.42 1.54
N LEU A 66 2.27 29.96 2.53
CA LEU A 66 2.85 30.67 3.69
C LEU A 66 3.84 29.81 4.51
N PRO A 67 3.56 28.53 4.83
CA PRO A 67 4.53 27.70 5.55
C PRO A 67 5.80 27.40 4.72
N ALA A 68 5.71 27.40 3.39
CA ALA A 68 6.87 27.22 2.52
C ALA A 68 7.74 28.50 2.48
N LEU A 69 7.12 29.68 2.51
CA LEU A 69 7.82 30.97 2.60
C LEU A 69 8.50 31.18 3.96
N ALA A 70 7.85 30.71 5.04
CA ALA A 70 8.41 30.71 6.40
C ALA A 70 9.53 29.67 6.61
N TYR A 71 9.82 28.83 5.61
CA TYR A 71 10.86 27.81 5.74
C TYR A 71 12.26 28.43 5.91
N ALA A 72 12.55 29.50 5.18
CA ALA A 72 13.83 30.21 5.20
C ALA A 72 13.99 31.17 6.40
N THR A 73 12.92 31.47 7.13
CA THR A 73 12.97 32.29 8.36
C THR A 73 13.34 31.49 9.60
N ASN A 74 13.51 30.17 9.49
CA ASN A 74 14.05 29.36 10.58
C ASN A 74 15.50 29.75 10.87
N TYR A 75 15.88 29.77 12.15
CA TYR A 75 17.21 30.19 12.61
C TYR A 75 18.38 29.53 11.87
N THR A 76 18.30 28.22 11.60
CA THR A 76 19.40 27.52 10.90
C THR A 76 19.52 27.89 9.42
N ALA A 77 18.41 28.16 8.74
CA ALA A 77 18.41 28.59 7.34
C ALA A 77 18.79 30.07 7.21
N ALA A 78 18.33 30.90 8.15
CA ALA A 78 18.71 32.31 8.22
C ALA A 78 20.21 32.47 8.53
N ALA A 79 20.77 31.66 9.43
CA ALA A 79 22.20 31.70 9.75
C ALA A 79 23.09 31.29 8.57
N THR A 80 22.73 30.23 7.82
CA THR A 80 23.49 29.84 6.62
C THR A 80 23.38 30.89 5.52
N LEU A 81 22.19 31.48 5.34
CA LEU A 81 21.97 32.56 4.38
C LEU A 81 22.79 33.81 4.75
N ALA A 82 22.81 34.20 6.03
CA ALA A 82 23.58 35.32 6.53
C ALA A 82 25.09 35.10 6.32
N LEU A 83 25.60 33.89 6.62
CA LEU A 83 27.01 33.56 6.42
C LEU A 83 27.41 33.66 4.94
N LEU A 84 26.60 33.10 4.02
CA LEU A 84 26.85 33.20 2.58
C LEU A 84 26.81 34.66 2.11
N THR A 85 25.83 35.43 2.59
CA THR A 85 25.67 36.85 2.25
C THR A 85 26.88 37.67 2.68
N ILE A 86 27.33 37.48 3.92
CA ILE A 86 28.53 38.13 4.48
C ILE A 86 29.76 37.73 3.67
N MET A 87 29.92 36.45 3.36
CA MET A 87 31.04 35.98 2.54
C MET A 87 31.08 36.66 1.17
N LEU A 88 29.95 36.75 0.46
CA LEU A 88 29.89 37.45 -0.84
C LEU A 88 30.10 38.96 -0.71
N ALA A 89 29.57 39.59 0.33
CA ALA A 89 29.68 41.04 0.54
C ALA A 89 31.12 41.49 0.85
N LEU A 90 31.87 40.70 1.62
CA LEU A 90 33.26 41.03 1.98
C LEU A 90 34.28 40.65 0.91
N THR A 91 33.90 39.90 -0.13
CA THR A 91 34.87 39.47 -1.13
C THR A 91 35.10 40.56 -2.19
N PRO A 92 36.36 40.99 -2.43
CA PRO A 92 36.66 41.98 -3.44
C PRO A 92 36.37 41.47 -4.87
N SER A 93 36.09 42.40 -5.77
CA SER A 93 35.87 42.12 -7.21
C SER A 93 37.10 41.48 -7.86
N GLY A 94 36.87 40.64 -8.88
CA GLY A 94 37.93 39.95 -9.63
C GLY A 94 37.98 38.45 -9.37
N ALA A 95 39.16 37.84 -9.49
CA ALA A 95 39.33 36.38 -9.36
C ALA A 95 38.91 35.86 -7.97
N ALA A 96 39.21 36.61 -6.90
CA ALA A 96 38.81 36.26 -5.54
C ALA A 96 37.28 36.21 -5.39
N GLY A 97 36.56 37.20 -5.94
CA GLY A 97 35.10 37.23 -5.98
C GLY A 97 34.49 36.05 -6.73
N LEU A 98 35.08 35.65 -7.85
CA LEU A 98 34.65 34.46 -8.60
C LEU A 98 34.84 33.17 -7.81
N ILE A 99 35.97 33.02 -7.13
CA ILE A 99 36.24 31.85 -6.27
C ILE A 99 35.23 31.81 -5.12
N ALA A 100 34.99 32.94 -4.44
CA ALA A 100 33.99 33.03 -3.38
C ALA A 100 32.58 32.71 -3.89
N ALA A 101 32.18 33.25 -5.04
CA ALA A 101 30.88 32.95 -5.66
C ALA A 101 30.76 31.46 -6.01
N GLY A 102 31.82 30.84 -6.53
CA GLY A 102 31.87 29.39 -6.80
C GLY A 102 31.72 28.55 -5.53
N LEU A 103 32.44 28.89 -4.46
CA LEU A 103 32.34 28.21 -3.17
C LEU A 103 30.95 28.40 -2.54
N ALA A 104 30.39 29.61 -2.58
CA ALA A 104 29.03 29.88 -2.12
C ALA A 104 27.99 29.09 -2.92
N GLY A 105 28.16 29.03 -4.25
CA GLY A 105 27.32 28.22 -5.13
C GLY A 105 27.37 26.74 -4.79
N LEU A 106 28.56 26.20 -4.54
CA LEU A 106 28.74 24.80 -4.12
C LEU A 106 28.00 24.51 -2.79
N VAL A 107 28.17 25.37 -1.79
CA VAL A 107 27.47 25.25 -0.50
C VAL A 107 25.96 25.34 -0.69
N LEU A 108 25.49 26.27 -1.52
CA LEU A 108 24.07 26.47 -1.79
C LEU A 108 23.44 25.28 -2.52
N VAL A 109 24.10 24.72 -3.53
CA VAL A 109 23.64 23.51 -4.23
C VAL A 109 23.59 22.32 -3.28
N ARG A 110 24.62 22.14 -2.44
CA ARG A 110 24.61 21.09 -1.41
C ARG A 110 23.46 21.28 -0.43
N TYR A 111 23.22 22.50 0.03
CA TYR A 111 22.13 22.81 0.94
C TYR A 111 20.77 22.57 0.27
N ALA A 112 20.61 22.97 -0.99
CA ALA A 112 19.41 22.72 -1.80
C ALA A 112 19.16 21.22 -1.96
N TYR A 113 20.18 20.42 -2.26
CA TYR A 113 20.06 18.95 -2.33
C TYR A 113 19.54 18.37 -1.00
N VAL A 114 20.12 18.76 0.13
CA VAL A 114 19.68 18.27 1.46
C VAL A 114 18.25 18.72 1.76
N ILE A 115 17.86 19.94 1.40
CA ILE A 115 16.47 20.40 1.54
C ILE A 115 15.53 19.54 0.68
N ILE A 116 15.87 19.29 -0.59
CA ILE A 116 15.07 18.46 -1.49
C ILE A 116 14.92 17.06 -0.90
N ASP A 117 16.01 16.43 -0.46
CA ASP A 117 16.00 15.09 0.12
C ASP A 117 15.12 15.01 1.36
N ARG A 118 15.30 15.91 2.33
CA ARG A 118 14.48 15.92 3.55
C ARG A 118 13.01 16.24 3.25
N SER A 119 12.76 17.17 2.34
CA SER A 119 11.41 17.54 1.91
C SER A 119 10.71 16.41 1.16
N SER A 120 11.46 15.69 0.32
CA SER A 120 10.98 14.50 -0.40
C SER A 120 10.63 13.34 0.53
N ARG A 121 11.14 13.36 1.76
CA ARG A 121 10.82 12.43 2.86
C ARG A 121 9.71 12.93 3.78
N GLY A 122 9.11 14.09 3.52
CA GLY A 122 8.07 14.69 4.36
C GLY A 122 8.57 15.39 5.63
N HIS A 123 9.88 15.62 5.77
CA HIS A 123 10.39 16.42 6.89
C HIS A 123 10.13 17.91 6.67
N VAL A 124 9.57 18.56 7.69
CA VAL A 124 9.16 19.98 7.64
C VAL A 124 10.26 20.92 8.16
N ARG A 125 11.25 20.41 8.89
CA ARG A 125 12.30 21.22 9.54
C ARG A 125 13.56 21.34 8.67
N PRO A 126 14.21 22.52 8.64
CA PRO A 126 15.45 22.73 7.90
C PRO A 126 16.60 21.84 8.40
N PRO A 127 17.60 21.56 7.53
CA PRO A 127 18.78 20.79 7.90
C PRO A 127 19.62 21.48 8.99
N ARG A 128 20.17 20.65 9.87
CA ARG A 128 21.18 21.11 10.85
C ARG A 128 22.54 21.21 10.16
N PRO A 129 23.43 22.12 10.57
CA PRO A 129 24.76 22.30 9.96
C PRO A 129 25.55 20.99 9.82
N GLY A 130 25.53 20.13 10.86
CA GLY A 130 26.24 18.84 10.84
C GLY A 130 25.71 17.82 9.81
N GLN A 131 24.49 18.00 9.29
CA GLN A 131 23.93 17.13 8.24
C GLN A 131 24.40 17.51 6.84
N LEU A 132 24.96 18.71 6.63
CA LEU A 132 25.53 19.08 5.34
C LEU A 132 26.81 18.29 5.03
N ILE A 133 27.55 17.89 6.09
CA ILE A 133 28.89 17.27 6.01
C ILE A 133 28.81 15.73 5.97
N ALA A 134 27.60 15.15 6.03
CA ALA A 134 27.43 13.70 5.99
C ALA A 134 28.02 13.11 4.68
N PRO A 135 29.01 12.19 4.76
CA PRO A 135 29.75 11.70 3.59
C PRO A 135 28.92 10.79 2.69
N GLU A 136 27.85 10.18 3.22
CA GLU A 136 26.99 9.21 2.53
C GLU A 136 26.23 9.80 1.33
N ASP A 137 25.92 11.10 1.37
CA ASP A 137 25.13 11.80 0.34
C ASP A 137 25.98 12.63 -0.64
N LEU A 138 27.30 12.70 -0.41
CA LEU A 138 28.23 13.51 -1.20
C LEU A 138 28.31 13.07 -2.68
N PRO A 139 28.41 11.76 -3.04
CA PRO A 139 28.47 11.36 -4.44
C PRO A 139 27.16 11.62 -5.20
N ARG A 140 26.03 11.69 -4.49
CA ARG A 140 24.71 11.97 -5.09
C ARG A 140 24.46 13.45 -5.36
N THR A 141 25.21 14.35 -4.72
CA THR A 141 25.11 15.80 -4.92
C THR A 141 25.83 16.24 -6.22
N GLY A 142 26.87 15.50 -6.64
CA GLY A 142 27.70 15.82 -7.82
C GLY A 142 26.91 16.04 -9.12
N PRO A 143 25.99 15.13 -9.52
CA PRO A 143 25.18 15.33 -10.71
C PRO A 143 24.34 16.61 -10.70
N MET A 144 23.78 16.98 -9.54
CA MET A 144 23.00 18.21 -9.39
C MET A 144 23.86 19.46 -9.54
N LEU A 145 25.10 19.43 -9.02
CA LEU A 145 26.09 20.49 -9.22
C LEU A 145 26.44 20.66 -10.70
N VAL A 146 26.68 19.57 -11.43
CA VAL A 146 27.01 19.64 -12.86
C VAL A 146 25.87 20.24 -13.67
N VAL A 147 24.63 19.82 -13.43
CA VAL A 147 23.46 20.33 -14.17
C VAL A 147 23.17 21.80 -13.84
N THR A 148 23.26 22.20 -12.58
CA THR A 148 23.08 23.61 -12.18
C THR A 148 24.21 24.50 -12.70
N ALA A 149 25.46 24.02 -12.67
CA ALA A 149 26.61 24.74 -13.24
C ALA A 149 26.50 24.87 -14.77
N ALA A 150 26.05 23.82 -15.47
CA ALA A 150 25.80 23.88 -16.91
C ALA A 150 24.72 24.90 -17.27
N ALA A 151 23.62 24.96 -16.52
CA ALA A 151 22.57 25.95 -16.70
C ALA A 151 23.03 27.39 -16.38
N ALA A 152 23.91 27.56 -15.39
CA ALA A 152 24.51 28.86 -15.10
C ALA A 152 25.47 29.30 -16.22
N LEU A 153 26.30 28.38 -16.73
CA LEU A 153 27.26 28.64 -17.79
C LEU A 153 26.57 29.07 -19.09
N THR A 154 25.44 28.48 -19.47
CA THR A 154 24.70 28.89 -20.68
C THR A 154 24.20 30.33 -20.57
N VAL A 155 23.75 30.76 -19.39
CA VAL A 155 23.35 32.15 -19.15
C VAL A 155 24.55 33.10 -19.21
N VAL A 156 25.69 32.72 -18.64
CA VAL A 156 26.92 33.52 -18.70
C VAL A 156 27.41 33.67 -20.14
N LEU A 157 27.44 32.59 -20.92
CA LEU A 157 27.82 32.63 -22.33
C LEU A 157 26.89 33.52 -23.16
N ALA A 158 25.58 33.46 -22.90
CA ALA A 158 24.62 34.37 -23.54
C ALA A 158 24.89 35.83 -23.16
N ALA A 159 25.20 36.12 -21.90
CA ALA A 159 25.54 37.46 -21.44
C ALA A 159 26.82 38.01 -22.11
N MET A 160 27.81 37.16 -22.39
CA MET A 160 29.05 37.55 -23.08
C MET A 160 28.83 38.02 -24.53
N THR A 161 27.71 37.66 -25.16
CA THR A 161 27.36 38.15 -26.50
C THR A 161 26.97 39.63 -26.53
N GLY A 162 26.71 40.24 -25.36
CA GLY A 162 26.24 41.62 -25.25
C GLY A 162 24.77 41.85 -25.64
N SER A 163 24.09 40.84 -26.19
CA SER A 163 22.68 40.95 -26.55
C SER A 163 21.77 40.72 -25.34
N ILE A 164 21.10 41.79 -24.90
CA ILE A 164 20.13 41.73 -23.78
C ILE A 164 18.97 40.79 -24.13
N VAL A 165 18.48 40.83 -25.36
CA VAL A 165 17.35 40.00 -25.81
C VAL A 165 17.73 38.52 -25.76
N LEU A 166 18.91 38.16 -26.27
CA LEU A 166 19.39 36.78 -26.24
C LEU A 166 19.60 36.29 -24.80
N THR A 167 20.23 37.13 -23.96
CA THR A 167 20.47 36.80 -22.55
C THR A 167 19.17 36.55 -21.82
N LEU A 168 18.18 37.43 -21.96
CA LEU A 168 16.88 37.29 -21.33
C LEU A 168 16.15 36.02 -21.81
N ALA A 169 16.16 35.76 -23.12
CA ALA A 169 15.53 34.57 -23.69
C ALA A 169 16.17 33.28 -23.14
N VAL A 170 17.51 33.21 -23.12
CA VAL A 170 18.24 32.06 -22.58
C VAL A 170 18.00 31.90 -21.08
N SER A 171 17.98 32.98 -20.30
CA SER A 171 17.69 32.94 -18.86
C SER A 171 16.28 32.40 -18.57
N VAL A 172 15.26 32.81 -19.33
CA VAL A 172 13.88 32.32 -19.17
C VAL A 172 13.81 30.83 -19.46
N VAL A 173 14.44 30.37 -20.56
CA VAL A 173 14.47 28.95 -20.93
C VAL A 173 15.23 28.13 -19.90
N ALA A 174 16.42 28.58 -19.48
CA ALA A 174 17.23 27.91 -18.48
C ALA A 174 16.50 27.81 -17.14
N ALA A 175 15.91 28.90 -16.65
CA ALA A 175 15.16 28.92 -15.39
C ALA A 175 13.91 28.03 -15.43
N GLY A 176 13.19 27.99 -16.55
CA GLY A 176 12.01 27.14 -16.70
C GLY A 176 12.33 25.64 -16.75
N LEU A 177 13.46 25.27 -17.38
CA LEU A 177 13.90 23.88 -17.51
C LEU A 177 14.65 23.37 -16.28
N LEU A 178 15.35 24.25 -15.54
CA LEU A 178 16.14 23.89 -14.36
C LEU A 178 15.40 23.03 -13.33
N PRO A 179 14.17 23.34 -12.88
CA PRO A 179 13.48 22.50 -11.90
C PRO A 179 13.19 21.09 -12.44
N LEU A 180 12.93 20.95 -13.73
CA LEU A 180 12.70 19.66 -14.37
C LEU A 180 13.98 18.83 -14.43
N MET A 181 15.11 19.45 -14.81
CA MET A 181 16.42 18.78 -14.83
C MET A 181 16.86 18.39 -13.41
N VAL A 182 16.65 19.26 -12.42
CA VAL A 182 16.96 18.95 -11.02
C VAL A 182 16.11 17.80 -10.53
N MET A 183 14.80 17.77 -10.83
CA MET A 183 13.94 16.64 -10.48
C MET A 183 14.39 15.34 -11.13
N SER A 184 14.76 15.33 -12.42
CA SER A 184 15.18 14.11 -13.11
C SER A 184 16.51 13.57 -12.58
N VAL A 185 17.48 14.45 -12.30
CA VAL A 185 18.75 14.09 -11.64
C VAL A 185 18.54 13.61 -10.22
N PHE A 186 17.60 14.20 -9.50
CA PHE A 186 17.31 13.78 -8.14
C PHE A 186 16.67 12.38 -8.12
N VAL A 187 15.77 12.08 -9.07
CA VAL A 187 15.15 10.76 -9.24
C VAL A 187 16.16 9.70 -9.68
N THR A 188 17.04 10.04 -10.62
CA THR A 188 18.13 9.15 -11.05
C THR A 188 19.45 9.91 -10.96
N PRO A 189 20.33 9.59 -9.99
CA PRO A 189 21.54 10.36 -9.68
C PRO A 189 22.64 10.15 -10.73
N THR A 190 22.38 10.55 -11.98
CA THR A 190 23.33 10.58 -13.09
C THR A 190 23.22 11.91 -13.81
N VAL A 191 24.34 12.44 -14.31
CA VAL A 191 24.35 13.73 -15.06
C VAL A 191 23.50 13.62 -16.32
N SER A 192 23.56 12.48 -17.00
CA SER A 192 22.77 12.19 -18.21
C SER A 192 21.26 12.25 -17.97
N ALA A 193 20.79 11.97 -16.75
CA ALA A 193 19.36 12.03 -16.43
C ALA A 193 18.79 13.46 -16.53
N GLY A 194 19.63 14.47 -16.30
CA GLY A 194 19.24 15.88 -16.43
C GLY A 194 18.93 16.30 -17.87
N PHE A 195 19.65 15.73 -18.83
CA PHE A 195 19.59 16.09 -20.25
C PHE A 195 18.78 15.10 -21.10
N ASP A 196 18.40 13.95 -20.55
CA ASP A 196 17.59 12.96 -21.26
C ASP A 196 16.14 13.45 -21.42
N TYR A 197 15.78 13.80 -22.66
CA TYR A 197 14.44 14.27 -23.04
C TYR A 197 13.34 13.30 -22.60
N ARG A 198 13.55 11.98 -22.68
CA ARG A 198 12.51 11.00 -22.32
C ARG A 198 12.17 11.07 -20.84
N ARG A 199 13.17 11.29 -19.99
CA ARG A 199 12.99 11.37 -18.53
C ARG A 199 12.34 12.69 -18.12
N VAL A 200 12.77 13.80 -18.73
CA VAL A 200 12.11 15.10 -18.52
C VAL A 200 10.64 15.03 -18.94
N GLN A 201 10.34 14.37 -20.07
CA GLN A 201 8.97 14.15 -20.52
C GLN A 201 8.17 13.27 -19.56
N GLN A 202 8.74 12.19 -19.02
CA GLN A 202 8.11 11.37 -17.98
C GLN A 202 7.76 12.20 -16.75
N VAL A 203 8.67 13.09 -16.32
CA VAL A 203 8.44 13.98 -15.17
C VAL A 203 7.26 14.93 -15.44
N VAL A 204 7.24 15.55 -16.63
CA VAL A 204 6.17 16.44 -17.06
C VAL A 204 4.83 15.72 -17.21
N GLN A 205 4.82 14.48 -17.69
CA GLN A 205 3.59 13.70 -17.85
C GLN A 205 3.01 13.24 -16.51
N ALA A 206 3.85 12.81 -15.57
CA ALA A 206 3.42 12.44 -14.23
C ALA A 206 2.82 13.65 -13.48
N ALA A 207 3.49 14.80 -13.52
CA ALA A 207 3.14 15.95 -12.68
C ALA A 207 2.86 17.23 -13.51
N ARG A 208 2.04 17.14 -14.57
CA ARG A 208 1.83 18.23 -15.55
C ARG A 208 1.50 19.59 -14.93
N ARG A 209 0.49 19.65 -14.06
CA ARG A 209 0.04 20.90 -13.43
C ARG A 209 1.09 21.52 -12.48
N PRO A 210 1.60 20.81 -11.46
CA PRO A 210 2.60 21.38 -10.56
C PRO A 210 3.92 21.69 -11.25
N CYS A 211 4.33 20.94 -12.29
CA CYS A 211 5.54 21.26 -13.06
C CYS A 211 5.43 22.62 -13.77
N ILE A 212 4.28 22.91 -14.41
CA ILE A 212 4.07 24.22 -15.08
C ILE A 212 4.18 25.36 -14.06
N VAL A 213 3.53 25.23 -12.91
CA VAL A 213 3.55 26.29 -11.90
C VAL A 213 4.93 26.41 -11.25
N LEU A 214 5.63 25.29 -11.03
CA LEU A 214 7.01 25.28 -10.53
C LEU A 214 7.97 25.96 -11.51
N SER A 215 7.94 25.60 -12.80
CA SER A 215 8.74 26.24 -13.84
C SER A 215 8.43 27.74 -13.95
N THR A 216 7.16 28.13 -13.88
CA THR A 216 6.76 29.54 -13.89
C THR A 216 7.31 30.29 -12.68
N ALA A 217 7.23 29.70 -11.48
CA ALA A 217 7.81 30.27 -10.27
C ALA A 217 9.33 30.42 -10.37
N PHE A 218 10.02 29.45 -10.96
CA PHE A 218 11.48 29.54 -11.17
C PHE A 218 11.86 30.63 -12.17
N VAL A 219 11.09 30.84 -13.23
CA VAL A 219 11.30 31.97 -14.16
C VAL A 219 11.14 33.29 -13.41
N LEU A 220 10.09 33.44 -12.59
CA LEU A 220 9.91 34.62 -11.76
C LEU A 220 11.07 34.81 -10.78
N PHE A 221 11.54 33.74 -10.14
CA PHE A 221 12.69 33.78 -9.23
C PHE A 221 14.01 34.11 -9.92
N GLY A 222 14.20 33.72 -11.18
CA GLY A 222 15.37 34.10 -11.98
C GLY A 222 15.33 35.56 -12.42
N LEU A 223 14.14 36.09 -12.72
CA LEU A 223 13.95 37.47 -13.16
C LEU A 223 13.96 38.48 -12.00
N ALA A 224 13.50 38.10 -10.80
CA ALA A 224 13.39 39.02 -9.66
C ALA A 224 14.74 39.68 -9.27
N PRO A 225 15.86 38.94 -9.16
CA PRO A 225 17.17 39.53 -8.88
C PRO A 225 17.63 40.50 -9.97
N TRP A 226 17.33 40.21 -11.25
CA TRP A 226 17.68 41.07 -12.37
C TRP A 226 16.94 42.41 -12.31
N TRP A 227 15.64 42.38 -12.00
CA TRP A 227 14.84 43.58 -11.75
C TRP A 227 15.31 44.35 -10.53
N LEU A 228 15.62 43.65 -9.43
CA LEU A 228 16.13 44.27 -8.21
C LEU A 228 17.46 44.98 -8.45
N MET A 229 18.37 44.36 -9.20
CA MET A 229 19.66 44.95 -9.56
C MET A 229 19.48 46.24 -10.37
N ARG A 230 18.55 46.25 -11.32
CA ARG A 230 18.26 47.45 -12.14
C ARG A 230 17.69 48.62 -11.32
N LEU A 231 16.98 48.33 -10.23
CA LEU A 231 16.41 49.34 -9.34
C LEU A 231 17.41 49.80 -8.26
N ALA A 232 18.30 48.90 -7.80
CA ALA A 232 19.21 49.12 -6.69
C ALA A 232 20.58 49.69 -7.11
N SER A 233 21.03 49.43 -8.33
CA SER A 233 22.36 49.84 -8.81
C SER A 233 22.67 51.35 -8.77
N PRO A 234 21.72 52.30 -8.90
CA PRO A 234 22.08 53.72 -8.84
C PRO A 234 22.30 54.25 -7.41
N VAL A 235 21.98 53.47 -6.37
CA VAL A 235 21.95 53.97 -4.97
C VAL A 235 22.89 53.19 -4.04
N LEU A 236 23.19 51.91 -4.33
CA LEU A 236 23.95 51.04 -3.42
C LEU A 236 25.43 50.92 -3.79
N PRO A 237 26.34 50.83 -2.80
CA PRO A 237 27.73 50.48 -3.04
C PRO A 237 27.88 49.01 -3.43
N LEU A 238 28.88 48.70 -4.26
CA LEU A 238 29.08 47.39 -4.89
C LEU A 238 29.08 46.20 -3.90
N TRP A 239 29.67 46.35 -2.71
CA TRP A 239 29.72 45.31 -1.69
C TRP A 239 28.35 44.98 -1.08
N LEU A 240 27.48 45.98 -0.97
CA LEU A 240 26.11 45.79 -0.49
C LEU A 240 25.22 45.21 -1.58
N GLU A 241 25.48 45.57 -2.83
CA GLU A 241 24.80 45.01 -4.00
C GLU A 241 25.05 43.50 -4.15
N THR A 242 26.32 43.06 -4.09
CA THR A 242 26.66 41.63 -4.20
C THR A 242 26.13 40.81 -3.03
N GLY A 243 26.19 41.36 -1.81
CA GLY A 243 25.59 40.76 -0.63
C GLY A 243 24.07 40.59 -0.77
N LEU A 244 23.36 41.67 -1.11
CA LEU A 244 21.91 41.64 -1.28
C LEU A 244 21.48 40.65 -2.37
N LEU A 245 22.22 40.59 -3.48
CA LEU A 245 21.98 39.62 -4.54
C LEU A 245 22.17 38.17 -4.05
N GLY A 246 23.22 37.92 -3.27
CA GLY A 246 23.48 36.62 -2.64
C GLY A 246 22.36 36.22 -1.66
N LEU A 247 21.86 37.17 -0.87
CA LEU A 247 20.74 36.97 0.06
C LEU A 247 19.46 36.56 -0.68
N VAL A 248 19.10 37.31 -1.73
CA VAL A 248 17.89 37.06 -2.52
C VAL A 248 18.00 35.73 -3.27
N TYR A 249 19.12 35.49 -3.95
CA TYR A 249 19.34 34.25 -4.69
C TYR A 249 19.37 33.03 -3.77
N GLY A 250 20.02 33.14 -2.61
CA GLY A 250 20.06 32.09 -1.59
C GLY A 250 18.68 31.78 -1.04
N TYR A 251 17.88 32.80 -0.69
CA TYR A 251 16.52 32.63 -0.19
C TYR A 251 15.63 31.93 -1.22
N LEU A 252 15.65 32.41 -2.47
CA LEU A 252 14.87 31.84 -3.56
C LEU A 252 15.30 30.42 -3.90
N SER A 253 16.59 30.11 -3.82
CA SER A 253 17.12 28.75 -4.03
C SER A 253 16.66 27.76 -2.95
N MET A 254 16.61 28.18 -1.68
CA MET A 254 16.08 27.36 -0.59
C MET A 254 14.58 27.12 -0.76
N LEU A 255 13.82 28.15 -1.14
CA LEU A 255 12.40 28.03 -1.46
C LEU A 255 12.19 27.08 -2.63
N ALA A 256 12.92 27.26 -3.73
CA ALA A 256 12.95 26.40 -4.90
C ALA A 256 13.22 24.93 -4.54
N ALA A 257 14.23 24.67 -3.71
CA ALA A 257 14.57 23.34 -3.22
C ALA A 257 13.43 22.72 -2.40
N ARG A 258 12.80 23.51 -1.53
CA ARG A 258 11.63 23.06 -0.73
C ARG A 258 10.45 22.71 -1.63
N MET A 259 10.18 23.53 -2.64
CA MET A 259 9.13 23.30 -3.65
C MET A 259 9.36 22.01 -4.42
N ILE A 260 10.58 21.81 -4.95
CA ILE A 260 10.95 20.59 -5.68
C ILE A 260 10.75 19.36 -4.78
N GLY A 261 11.26 19.40 -3.56
CA GLY A 261 11.12 18.28 -2.62
C GLY A 261 9.65 17.98 -2.26
N LEU A 262 8.79 18.99 -2.16
CA LEU A 262 7.35 18.80 -1.94
C LEU A 262 6.65 18.16 -3.14
N VAL A 263 7.00 18.57 -4.37
CA VAL A 263 6.46 17.93 -5.58
C VAL A 263 6.91 16.48 -5.66
N LEU A 264 8.19 16.20 -5.38
CA LEU A 264 8.71 14.83 -5.35
C LEU A 264 8.03 13.99 -4.26
N TYR A 265 7.75 14.56 -3.09
CA TYR A 265 7.01 13.85 -2.04
C TYR A 265 5.55 13.58 -2.43
N GLN A 266 4.87 14.57 -3.00
CA GLN A 266 3.46 14.47 -3.41
C GLN A 266 3.25 13.44 -4.52
N TYR A 267 4.16 13.40 -5.49
CA TYR A 267 4.08 12.51 -6.66
C TYR A 267 5.07 11.34 -6.58
N ARG A 268 5.54 10.99 -5.37
CA ARG A 268 6.55 9.94 -5.13
C ARG A 268 6.20 8.58 -5.76
N ARG A 269 4.90 8.24 -5.81
CA ARG A 269 4.38 6.99 -6.37
C ARG A 269 4.41 6.97 -7.89
N GLN A 270 4.26 8.14 -8.53
CA GLN A 270 4.25 8.26 -9.99
C GLN A 270 5.65 8.36 -10.58
N PHE A 271 6.61 8.90 -9.82
CA PHE A 271 8.02 8.97 -10.23
C PHE A 271 8.83 7.69 -9.96
N ASP A 272 8.20 6.64 -9.40
CA ASP A 272 8.88 5.45 -8.84
C ASP A 272 10.11 5.83 -7.99
N TYR A 273 9.99 6.94 -7.25
CA TYR A 273 11.13 7.57 -6.60
C TYR A 273 11.58 6.74 -5.40
N GLN A 274 12.64 5.98 -5.62
CA GLN A 274 13.09 4.94 -4.69
C GLN A 274 13.47 5.46 -3.30
N PRO A 275 14.17 6.59 -3.05
CA PRO A 275 14.66 6.92 -1.71
C PRO A 275 13.58 7.16 -0.64
N ALA A 276 12.41 7.70 -1.01
CA ALA A 276 11.27 7.86 -0.10
C ALA A 276 10.49 6.55 0.09
N LEU A 277 10.54 5.65 -0.89
CA LEU A 277 10.00 4.29 -0.85
C LEU A 277 11.02 3.26 -0.35
N ALA A 278 12.30 3.60 -0.20
CA ALA A 278 13.42 2.69 0.03
C ALA A 278 13.49 2.17 1.47
N ARG A 279 12.74 2.77 2.39
CA ARG A 279 12.44 2.15 3.69
C ARG A 279 11.36 1.08 3.62
N VAL A 280 10.63 1.00 2.50
CA VAL A 280 9.86 -0.19 2.17
C VAL A 280 10.76 -0.97 1.21
N ARG A 281 11.76 -1.68 1.77
CA ARG A 281 12.51 -2.63 0.95
C ARG A 281 11.50 -3.55 0.26
N GLN A 282 11.86 -4.14 -0.86
CA GLN A 282 10.97 -5.11 -1.51
C GLN A 282 10.57 -6.26 -0.56
N HIS A 283 11.38 -6.51 0.49
CA HIS A 283 11.09 -7.38 1.63
C HIS A 283 10.12 -6.82 2.69
N ASP A 284 9.97 -5.50 2.82
CA ASP A 284 9.00 -4.84 3.72
C ASP A 284 7.63 -4.65 3.07
N ARG A 285 7.51 -4.94 1.76
CA ARG A 285 6.21 -4.96 1.09
C ARG A 285 5.45 -6.19 1.61
N PRO A 286 4.25 -6.01 2.17
CA PRO A 286 3.45 -7.14 2.60
C PRO A 286 3.12 -7.99 1.37
N ALA A 287 3.18 -9.31 1.53
CA ALA A 287 2.80 -10.22 0.48
C ALA A 287 1.34 -9.94 0.03
N PRO A 288 0.99 -10.16 -1.25
CA PRO A 288 -0.38 -9.99 -1.74
C PRO A 288 -1.44 -10.71 -0.92
N GLY A 289 -1.11 -11.88 -0.36
CA GLY A 289 -1.99 -12.64 0.54
C GLY A 289 -2.31 -11.95 1.87
N VAL A 290 -1.57 -10.92 2.26
CA VAL A 290 -1.77 -10.19 3.54
C VAL A 290 -2.51 -8.89 3.31
N TYR A 291 -2.07 -8.06 2.35
CA TYR A 291 -2.66 -6.74 2.19
C TYR A 291 -3.99 -6.74 1.42
N GLU A 292 -4.18 -7.61 0.43
CA GLU A 292 -5.42 -7.62 -0.35
C GLU A 292 -6.64 -7.99 0.50
N PRO A 293 -6.61 -9.04 1.35
CA PRO A 293 -7.72 -9.34 2.25
C PRO A 293 -7.99 -8.21 3.24
N ALA A 294 -6.94 -7.63 3.83
CA ALA A 294 -7.07 -6.52 4.78
C ALA A 294 -7.73 -5.29 4.14
N GLN A 295 -7.33 -4.94 2.91
CA GLN A 295 -7.94 -3.83 2.16
C GLN A 295 -9.38 -4.11 1.80
N ALA A 296 -9.70 -5.33 1.35
CA ALA A 296 -11.07 -5.71 1.02
C ALA A 296 -11.99 -5.68 2.25
N LEU A 297 -11.51 -6.11 3.43
CA LEU A 297 -12.23 -6.02 4.69
C LEU A 297 -12.50 -4.56 5.08
N ALA A 298 -11.45 -3.73 5.12
CA ALA A 298 -11.58 -2.31 5.46
C ALA A 298 -12.53 -1.56 4.50
N ASP A 299 -12.43 -1.82 3.20
CA ASP A 299 -13.31 -1.22 2.19
C ASP A 299 -14.75 -1.69 2.35
N ALA A 300 -14.97 -2.95 2.68
CA ALA A 300 -16.30 -3.49 2.92
C ALA A 300 -16.93 -2.91 4.19
N ASP A 301 -16.16 -2.71 5.26
CA ASP A 301 -16.65 -2.11 6.50
C ASP A 301 -17.10 -0.66 6.28
N ILE A 302 -16.33 0.11 5.50
CA ILE A 302 -16.71 1.46 5.07
C ILE A 302 -17.98 1.43 4.22
N LEU A 303 -18.08 0.50 3.26
CA LEU A 303 -19.26 0.37 2.41
C LEU A 303 -20.51 -0.03 3.20
N THR A 304 -20.38 -0.89 4.21
CA THR A 304 -21.47 -1.26 5.11
C THR A 304 -21.90 -0.07 5.97
N ALA A 305 -20.96 0.72 6.51
CA ALA A 305 -21.27 1.93 7.27
C ALA A 305 -22.03 2.98 6.44
N GLU A 306 -21.79 3.04 5.12
CA GLU A 306 -22.51 3.90 4.18
C GLU A 306 -23.78 3.26 3.59
N GLN A 307 -24.27 2.15 4.15
CA GLN A 307 -25.47 1.43 3.70
C GLN A 307 -25.40 0.91 2.24
N ARG A 308 -24.20 0.61 1.73
CA ARG A 308 -23.97 0.10 0.37
C ARG A 308 -23.67 -1.39 0.37
N GLU A 309 -24.59 -2.18 0.91
CA GLU A 309 -24.39 -3.62 1.17
C GLU A 309 -24.05 -4.42 -0.10
N ASP A 310 -24.71 -4.15 -1.23
CA ASP A 310 -24.43 -4.84 -2.49
C ASP A 310 -22.97 -4.67 -2.91
N ARG A 311 -22.43 -3.46 -2.78
CA ARG A 311 -21.03 -3.17 -3.11
C ARG A 311 -20.08 -3.80 -2.11
N ALA A 312 -20.41 -3.79 -0.81
CA ALA A 312 -19.60 -4.45 0.21
C ALA A 312 -19.48 -5.96 -0.07
N ARG A 313 -20.61 -6.60 -0.39
CA ARG A 313 -20.66 -8.01 -0.82
C ARG A 313 -19.81 -8.28 -2.04
N LEU A 314 -19.90 -7.43 -3.07
CA LEU A 314 -19.10 -7.59 -4.28
C LEU A 314 -17.61 -7.47 -3.98
N THR A 315 -17.18 -6.50 -3.16
CA THR A 315 -15.77 -6.32 -2.75
C THR A 315 -15.23 -7.56 -2.05
N ILE A 316 -15.96 -8.11 -1.06
CA ILE A 316 -15.54 -9.32 -0.34
C ILE A 316 -15.55 -10.55 -1.26
N SER A 317 -16.59 -10.71 -2.09
CA SER A 317 -16.68 -11.84 -3.01
C SER A 317 -15.53 -11.86 -4.03
N ALA A 318 -15.13 -10.70 -4.54
CA ALA A 318 -13.99 -10.57 -5.45
C ALA A 318 -12.68 -10.94 -4.76
N ALA A 319 -12.50 -10.54 -3.49
CA ALA A 319 -11.32 -10.93 -2.71
C ALA A 319 -11.27 -12.44 -2.43
N LEU A 320 -12.43 -13.07 -2.16
CA LEU A 320 -12.55 -14.52 -1.94
C LEU A 320 -12.26 -15.37 -3.19
N VAL A 321 -12.35 -14.81 -4.41
CA VAL A 321 -11.92 -15.52 -5.62
C VAL A 321 -10.42 -15.79 -5.60
N ARG A 322 -9.63 -14.85 -5.07
CA ARG A 322 -8.16 -14.96 -4.97
C ARG A 322 -7.72 -15.59 -3.66
N HIS A 323 -8.35 -15.20 -2.55
CA HIS A 323 -7.99 -15.59 -1.18
C HIS A 323 -9.12 -16.37 -0.52
N GLY A 324 -9.49 -17.49 -1.14
CA GLY A 324 -10.67 -18.24 -0.74
C GLY A 324 -10.63 -18.75 0.71
N ASP A 325 -9.46 -19.09 1.22
CA ASP A 325 -9.33 -19.74 2.53
C ASP A 325 -9.07 -18.74 3.66
N HIS A 326 -9.07 -17.43 3.36
CA HIS A 326 -8.84 -16.41 4.36
C HIS A 326 -10.00 -16.35 5.38
N PRO A 327 -9.76 -16.61 6.67
CA PRO A 327 -10.83 -16.77 7.66
C PRO A 327 -11.65 -15.49 7.86
N GLY A 328 -10.99 -14.33 7.92
CA GLY A 328 -11.68 -13.05 8.13
C GLY A 328 -12.61 -12.65 6.97
N LEU A 329 -12.25 -13.00 5.73
CA LEU A 329 -13.10 -12.69 4.56
C LEU A 329 -14.34 -13.58 4.57
N ASN A 330 -14.16 -14.87 4.83
CA ASN A 330 -15.27 -15.82 4.91
C ASN A 330 -16.24 -15.45 6.05
N GLN A 331 -15.72 -15.18 7.25
CA GLN A 331 -16.57 -14.80 8.40
C GLN A 331 -17.36 -13.51 8.14
N ARG A 332 -16.74 -12.52 7.51
CA ARG A 332 -17.43 -11.27 7.12
C ARG A 332 -18.53 -11.55 6.09
N PHE A 333 -18.22 -12.38 5.09
CA PHE A 333 -19.17 -12.75 4.03
C PHE A 333 -20.35 -13.57 4.57
N ASP A 334 -20.11 -14.52 5.48
CA ASP A 334 -21.15 -15.31 6.13
C ASP A 334 -22.15 -14.40 6.85
N ARG A 335 -21.64 -13.43 7.62
CA ARG A 335 -22.47 -12.46 8.33
C ARG A 335 -23.33 -11.65 7.37
N MET A 336 -22.74 -11.15 6.27
CA MET A 336 -23.48 -10.41 5.25
C MET A 336 -24.59 -11.25 4.59
N LEU A 337 -24.32 -12.53 4.31
CA LEU A 337 -25.32 -13.42 3.70
C LEU A 337 -26.45 -13.80 4.66
N LEU A 338 -26.14 -13.99 5.94
CA LEU A 338 -27.13 -14.24 6.97
C LEU A 338 -28.04 -13.02 7.19
N GLN A 339 -27.46 -11.82 7.21
CA GLN A 339 -28.21 -10.56 7.32
C GLN A 339 -29.12 -10.30 6.10
N ALA A 340 -28.62 -10.58 4.89
CA ALA A 340 -29.40 -10.43 3.66
C ALA A 340 -30.53 -11.48 3.50
N GLY A 341 -30.56 -12.53 4.33
CA GLY A 341 -31.60 -13.57 4.29
C GLY A 341 -31.57 -14.48 3.04
N ASN A 342 -30.60 -14.33 2.13
CA ASN A 342 -30.52 -15.13 0.91
C ASN A 342 -29.97 -16.53 1.17
N ARG A 343 -30.85 -17.42 1.64
CA ARG A 343 -30.51 -18.82 1.99
C ARG A 343 -29.89 -19.61 0.84
N LYS A 344 -30.27 -19.35 -0.42
CA LYS A 344 -29.74 -20.07 -1.59
C LYS A 344 -28.26 -19.73 -1.79
N GLU A 345 -27.93 -18.46 -1.72
CA GLU A 345 -26.56 -17.99 -1.88
C GLU A 345 -25.67 -18.41 -0.70
N PHE A 346 -26.21 -18.33 0.53
CA PHE A 346 -25.53 -18.84 1.72
C PHE A 346 -25.17 -20.32 1.60
N ARG A 347 -26.12 -21.17 1.19
CA ARG A 347 -25.86 -22.61 0.95
C ARG A 347 -24.78 -22.82 -0.10
N ASN A 348 -24.80 -22.09 -1.21
CA ASN A 348 -23.78 -22.21 -2.26
C ASN A 348 -22.39 -21.72 -1.79
N HIS A 349 -22.33 -20.72 -0.90
CA HIS A 349 -21.08 -20.26 -0.30
C HIS A 349 -20.51 -21.31 0.67
N ILE A 350 -21.33 -21.76 1.62
CA ILE A 350 -20.95 -22.79 2.61
C ILE A 350 -20.54 -24.08 1.91
N GLU A 351 -21.25 -24.53 0.88
CA GLU A 351 -20.89 -25.72 0.11
C GLU A 351 -19.48 -25.64 -0.48
N ARG A 352 -19.16 -24.53 -1.16
CA ARG A 352 -17.81 -24.31 -1.73
C ARG A 352 -16.73 -24.27 -0.66
N ARG A 353 -17.05 -23.77 0.54
CA ARG A 353 -16.10 -23.67 1.65
C ARG A 353 -15.89 -25.02 2.34
N LEU A 354 -16.96 -25.77 2.61
CA LEU A 354 -16.89 -27.12 3.16
C LEU A 354 -16.11 -28.05 2.26
N HIS A 355 -16.37 -28.00 0.95
CA HIS A 355 -15.63 -28.80 -0.02
C HIS A 355 -14.13 -28.47 0.02
N ARG A 356 -13.76 -27.19 0.01
CA ARG A 356 -12.35 -26.76 0.09
C ARG A 356 -11.67 -27.23 1.38
N LEU A 357 -12.31 -27.05 2.53
CA LEU A 357 -11.78 -27.51 3.83
C LEU A 357 -11.56 -29.02 3.85
N VAL A 358 -12.46 -29.81 3.27
CA VAL A 358 -12.28 -31.27 3.18
C VAL A 358 -11.12 -31.62 2.23
N THR A 359 -11.05 -31.00 1.05
CA THR A 359 -9.96 -31.27 0.10
C THR A 359 -8.59 -30.83 0.62
N SER A 360 -8.53 -29.86 1.54
CA SER A 360 -7.30 -29.44 2.22
C SER A 360 -6.97 -30.28 3.46
N GLY A 361 -7.67 -31.40 3.70
CA GLY A 361 -7.46 -32.29 4.84
C GLY A 361 -8.03 -31.79 6.17
N GLN A 362 -8.75 -30.66 6.18
CA GLN A 362 -9.33 -30.04 7.38
C GLN A 362 -10.79 -30.44 7.57
N ALA A 363 -11.08 -31.75 7.51
CA ALA A 363 -12.44 -32.29 7.62
C ALA A 363 -13.12 -31.93 8.96
N GLU A 364 -12.34 -31.85 10.04
CA GLU A 364 -12.82 -31.40 11.34
C GLU A 364 -13.30 -29.95 11.36
N ALA A 365 -12.57 -29.04 10.72
CA ALA A 365 -12.97 -27.64 10.60
C ALA A 365 -14.23 -27.50 9.75
N ALA A 366 -14.36 -28.30 8.68
CA ALA A 366 -15.58 -28.37 7.88
C ALA A 366 -16.79 -28.85 8.71
N ALA A 367 -16.62 -29.92 9.49
CA ALA A 367 -17.65 -30.43 10.39
C ALA A 367 -18.08 -29.38 11.43
N GLY A 368 -17.12 -28.70 12.07
CA GLY A 368 -17.38 -27.62 13.02
C GLY A 368 -18.17 -26.47 12.40
N LEU A 369 -17.75 -25.99 11.22
CA LEU A 369 -18.42 -24.92 10.48
C LEU A 369 -19.88 -25.27 10.14
N TRP A 370 -20.14 -26.52 9.74
CA TRP A 370 -21.50 -26.95 9.43
C TRP A 370 -22.40 -27.02 10.67
N ILE A 371 -21.85 -27.45 11.81
CA ILE A 371 -22.56 -27.43 13.10
C ILE A 371 -22.88 -25.98 13.51
N GLU A 372 -21.90 -25.08 13.43
CA GLU A 372 -22.05 -23.66 13.79
C GLU A 372 -23.23 -23.01 13.06
N HIS A 373 -23.35 -23.28 11.75
CA HIS A 373 -24.42 -22.70 10.92
C HIS A 373 -25.66 -23.60 10.76
N ARG A 374 -25.81 -24.65 11.57
CA ARG A 374 -26.90 -25.65 11.42
C ARG A 374 -28.29 -25.01 11.49
N GLN A 375 -28.50 -24.02 12.37
CA GLN A 375 -29.79 -23.33 12.49
C GLN A 375 -30.17 -22.59 11.20
N ALA A 376 -29.22 -21.90 10.58
CA ALA A 376 -29.44 -21.18 9.31
C ALA A 376 -29.60 -22.13 8.11
N LEU A 377 -28.92 -23.28 8.14
CA LEU A 377 -28.97 -24.29 7.08
C LEU A 377 -30.24 -25.17 7.15
N GLY A 378 -30.80 -25.36 8.35
CA GLY A 378 -31.97 -26.20 8.59
C GLY A 378 -31.69 -27.66 8.24
N ASN A 379 -32.50 -28.23 7.34
CA ASN A 379 -32.36 -29.62 6.86
C ASN A 379 -31.44 -29.77 5.64
N TRP A 380 -30.69 -28.73 5.28
CA TRP A 380 -29.77 -28.77 4.14
C TRP A 380 -28.54 -29.63 4.42
N LEU A 381 -28.08 -30.36 3.39
CA LEU A 381 -26.91 -31.23 3.43
C LEU A 381 -25.97 -30.85 2.27
N PRO A 382 -24.64 -30.91 2.44
CA PRO A 382 -23.67 -30.68 1.36
C PRO A 382 -23.98 -31.57 0.15
N ARG A 383 -23.86 -31.15 -1.11
CA ARG A 383 -24.19 -32.02 -2.26
C ARG A 383 -23.04 -32.96 -2.62
N VAL A 384 -21.80 -32.54 -2.39
CA VAL A 384 -20.61 -33.34 -2.68
C VAL A 384 -20.51 -34.53 -1.72
N ALA A 385 -20.49 -35.74 -2.28
CA ALA A 385 -20.46 -37.00 -1.52
C ALA A 385 -19.20 -37.15 -0.66
N GLU A 386 -18.05 -36.80 -1.23
CA GLU A 386 -16.75 -36.81 -0.56
C GLU A 386 -16.76 -35.93 0.70
N THR A 387 -17.28 -34.70 0.57
CA THR A 387 -17.42 -33.76 1.69
C THR A 387 -18.28 -34.33 2.81
N ARG A 388 -19.40 -35.00 2.48
CA ARG A 388 -20.22 -35.67 3.50
C ARG A 388 -19.50 -36.82 4.19
N HIS A 389 -18.79 -37.66 3.43
CA HIS A 389 -18.10 -38.83 3.95
C HIS A 389 -17.02 -38.44 4.96
N TYR A 390 -16.10 -37.55 4.57
CA TYR A 390 -15.01 -37.11 5.45
C TYR A 390 -15.51 -36.27 6.65
N MET A 391 -16.54 -35.44 6.47
CA MET A 391 -17.16 -34.76 7.61
C MET A 391 -17.79 -35.74 8.60
N ALA A 392 -18.43 -36.82 8.12
CA ALA A 392 -19.03 -37.82 9.00
C ALA A 392 -17.98 -38.55 9.84
N LEU A 393 -16.83 -38.90 9.25
CA LEU A 393 -15.70 -39.48 9.99
C LEU A 393 -15.16 -38.53 11.06
N ALA A 394 -15.00 -37.24 10.72
CA ALA A 394 -14.56 -36.23 11.68
C ALA A 394 -15.58 -36.00 12.83
N LEU A 395 -16.88 -36.13 12.54
CA LEU A 395 -17.94 -36.01 13.54
C LEU A 395 -18.03 -37.22 14.47
N GLU A 396 -17.76 -38.41 13.95
CA GLU A 396 -17.67 -39.63 14.75
C GLU A 396 -16.59 -39.49 15.82
N GLN A 397 -15.39 -39.04 15.45
CA GLN A 397 -14.27 -38.85 16.39
C GLN A 397 -14.61 -37.89 17.55
N ARG A 398 -15.59 -37.00 17.34
CA ARG A 398 -16.07 -36.04 18.34
C ARG A 398 -17.33 -36.50 19.10
N GLY A 399 -17.80 -37.72 18.88
CA GLY A 399 -18.98 -38.29 19.56
C GLY A 399 -20.33 -37.89 18.96
N TYR A 400 -20.36 -37.16 17.84
CA TYR A 400 -21.62 -36.73 17.20
C TYR A 400 -22.20 -37.81 16.26
N HIS A 401 -22.36 -39.03 16.78
CA HIS A 401 -22.73 -40.22 16.00
C HIS A 401 -24.06 -40.07 15.25
N HIS A 402 -25.07 -39.45 15.86
CA HIS A 402 -26.38 -39.21 15.22
C HIS A 402 -26.28 -38.31 13.97
N ILE A 403 -25.38 -37.33 13.99
CA ILE A 403 -25.17 -36.40 12.86
C ILE A 403 -24.38 -37.10 11.76
N ALA A 404 -23.32 -37.83 12.14
CA ALA A 404 -22.49 -38.58 11.21
C ALA A 404 -23.32 -39.57 10.38
N VAL A 405 -24.18 -40.36 11.04
CA VAL A 405 -25.08 -41.31 10.37
C VAL A 405 -26.06 -40.59 9.42
N LYS A 406 -26.61 -39.43 9.82
CA LYS A 406 -27.51 -38.65 8.96
C LYS A 406 -26.85 -38.17 7.67
N LEU A 407 -25.55 -37.83 7.70
CA LEU A 407 -24.78 -37.44 6.51
C LEU A 407 -24.56 -38.62 5.56
N LEU A 408 -24.35 -39.83 6.12
CA LEU A 408 -24.02 -41.03 5.36
C LEU A 408 -25.26 -41.74 4.78
N LEU A 409 -26.35 -41.85 5.53
CA LEU A 409 -27.56 -42.60 5.14
C LEU A 409 -28.20 -42.15 3.81
N ARG A 410 -28.04 -40.87 3.45
CA ARG A 410 -28.60 -40.33 2.20
C ARG A 410 -27.66 -40.46 1.00
N LEU A 411 -26.39 -40.86 1.20
CA LEU A 411 -25.40 -41.00 0.12
C LEU A 411 -25.81 -41.97 -0.99
N PRO A 412 -26.34 -43.18 -0.71
CA PRO A 412 -26.70 -44.14 -1.76
C PRO A 412 -27.73 -43.58 -2.74
N ARG A 413 -28.67 -42.78 -2.24
CA ARG A 413 -29.73 -42.15 -3.06
C ARG A 413 -29.22 -40.91 -3.79
N THR A 414 -28.36 -40.10 -3.18
CA THR A 414 -27.93 -38.82 -3.79
C THR A 414 -26.72 -38.94 -4.70
N SER A 415 -25.85 -39.94 -4.50
CA SER A 415 -24.56 -40.04 -5.18
C SER A 415 -24.15 -41.50 -5.45
N PRO A 416 -24.89 -42.23 -6.29
CA PRO A 416 -24.68 -43.67 -6.52
C PRO A 416 -23.36 -44.01 -7.22
N LYS A 417 -22.70 -43.03 -7.86
CA LYS A 417 -21.42 -43.20 -8.58
C LYS A 417 -20.18 -42.85 -7.72
N TYR A 418 -20.35 -42.55 -6.44
CA TYR A 418 -19.22 -42.19 -5.57
C TYR A 418 -18.31 -43.41 -5.32
N ALA A 419 -17.01 -43.24 -5.50
CA ALA A 419 -16.05 -44.35 -5.48
C ALA A 419 -15.94 -45.04 -4.12
N GLN A 420 -16.07 -44.29 -3.02
CA GLN A 420 -15.98 -44.77 -1.63
C GLN A 420 -17.39 -44.97 -1.00
N LEU A 421 -18.42 -45.16 -1.83
CA LEU A 421 -19.78 -45.38 -1.36
C LEU A 421 -19.91 -46.63 -0.48
N PRO A 422 -19.30 -47.80 -0.82
CA PRO A 422 -19.35 -48.99 0.03
C PRO A 422 -18.80 -48.73 1.43
N GLU A 423 -17.62 -48.11 1.52
CA GLU A 423 -16.94 -47.76 2.75
C GLU A 423 -17.82 -46.82 3.59
N ALA A 424 -18.36 -45.76 2.99
CA ALA A 424 -19.27 -44.83 3.65
C ALA A 424 -20.54 -45.50 4.22
N CYS A 425 -21.08 -46.51 3.55
CA CYS A 425 -22.26 -47.25 4.00
C CYS A 425 -21.93 -48.23 5.13
N LEU A 426 -20.78 -48.93 5.05
CA LEU A 426 -20.31 -49.80 6.11
C LEU A 426 -20.02 -49.02 7.40
N GLU A 427 -19.47 -47.81 7.27
CA GLU A 427 -19.29 -46.91 8.41
C GLU A 427 -20.62 -46.49 9.05
N ALA A 428 -21.63 -46.16 8.23
CA ALA A 428 -22.95 -45.85 8.74
C ALA A 428 -23.60 -47.04 9.46
N ALA A 429 -23.46 -48.25 8.92
CA ALA A 429 -23.97 -49.47 9.54
C ALA A 429 -23.28 -49.76 10.88
N ARG A 430 -21.95 -49.59 10.96
CA ARG A 430 -21.20 -49.72 12.21
C ARG A 430 -21.70 -48.74 13.28
N LEU A 431 -21.86 -47.47 12.91
CA LEU A 431 -22.35 -46.43 13.82
C LEU A 431 -23.80 -46.68 14.29
N LEU A 432 -24.65 -47.22 13.42
CA LEU A 432 -26.02 -47.60 13.77
C LEU A 432 -26.06 -48.72 14.81
N GLU A 433 -25.23 -49.75 14.61
CA GLU A 433 -25.15 -50.92 15.48
C GLU A 433 -24.49 -50.62 16.83
N HIS A 434 -23.33 -49.94 16.83
CA HIS A 434 -22.51 -49.75 18.03
C HIS A 434 -22.90 -48.54 18.86
N ASN A 435 -23.33 -47.44 18.21
CA ASN A 435 -23.53 -46.15 18.89
C ASN A 435 -25.00 -45.74 19.00
N LEU A 436 -25.87 -46.20 18.09
CA LEU A 436 -27.27 -45.79 18.04
C LEU A 436 -28.26 -46.91 18.41
N GLY A 437 -27.80 -48.15 18.55
CA GLY A 437 -28.62 -49.29 18.97
C GLY A 437 -29.70 -49.69 17.97
N ASP A 438 -29.50 -49.47 16.67
CA ASP A 438 -30.43 -49.85 15.59
C ASP A 438 -29.80 -50.92 14.68
N PRO A 439 -29.76 -52.19 15.13
CA PRO A 439 -29.12 -53.28 14.39
C PRO A 439 -29.90 -53.67 13.12
N GLU A 440 -31.23 -53.48 13.10
CA GLU A 440 -32.07 -53.84 11.94
C GLU A 440 -31.72 -52.99 10.71
N GLN A 441 -31.57 -51.67 10.89
CA GLN A 441 -31.14 -50.78 9.82
C GLN A 441 -29.68 -51.04 9.42
N ALA A 442 -28.81 -51.34 10.38
CA ALA A 442 -27.41 -51.68 10.12
C ALA A 442 -27.29 -52.95 9.26
N HIS A 443 -28.02 -54.02 9.59
CA HIS A 443 -28.03 -55.27 8.81
C HIS A 443 -28.58 -55.07 7.40
N THR A 444 -29.65 -54.28 7.26
CA THR A 444 -30.24 -53.95 5.95
C THR A 444 -29.24 -53.21 5.07
N LEU A 445 -28.52 -52.23 5.63
CA LEU A 445 -27.51 -51.47 4.90
C LEU A 445 -26.30 -52.32 4.53
N ARG A 446 -25.82 -53.20 5.42
CA ARG A 446 -24.71 -54.14 5.14
C ARG A 446 -25.07 -55.10 4.01
N ARG A 447 -26.22 -55.76 4.09
CA ARG A 447 -26.69 -56.70 3.05
C ARG A 447 -26.75 -56.04 1.68
N TRP A 448 -27.26 -54.80 1.61
CA TRP A 448 -27.29 -54.03 0.37
C TRP A 448 -25.89 -53.77 -0.20
N VAL A 449 -24.88 -53.47 0.63
CA VAL A 449 -23.50 -53.26 0.18
C VAL A 449 -22.87 -54.58 -0.26
N GLU A 450 -23.09 -55.68 0.47
CA GLU A 450 -22.57 -57.02 0.18
C GLU A 450 -23.08 -57.55 -1.18
N GLU A 451 -24.37 -57.38 -1.46
CA GLU A 451 -24.99 -57.78 -2.73
C GLU A 451 -24.44 -56.98 -3.93
N ARG A 452 -24.07 -55.71 -3.71
CA ARG A 452 -23.72 -54.77 -4.79
C ARG A 452 -22.20 -54.63 -5.02
N PHE A 453 -21.38 -54.81 -3.98
CA PHE A 453 -19.94 -54.53 -3.99
C PHE A 453 -19.09 -55.55 -3.19
N PRO A 454 -19.17 -56.87 -3.48
CA PRO A 454 -18.59 -57.92 -2.64
C PRO A 454 -17.06 -57.77 -2.40
N ARG A 455 -16.28 -57.49 -3.46
CA ARG A 455 -14.80 -57.35 -3.36
C ARG A 455 -14.33 -56.14 -2.55
N ARG A 456 -15.16 -55.10 -2.41
CA ARG A 456 -14.82 -53.89 -1.64
C ARG A 456 -15.06 -54.09 -0.15
N VAL A 457 -16.10 -54.88 0.20
CA VAL A 457 -16.44 -55.22 1.58
C VAL A 457 -15.30 -56.00 2.25
N GLU A 458 -14.79 -57.03 1.58
CA GLU A 458 -13.67 -57.85 2.09
C GLU A 458 -12.43 -57.00 2.40
N ARG A 459 -12.07 -56.07 1.50
CA ARG A 459 -10.93 -55.17 1.69
C ARG A 459 -11.15 -54.20 2.86
N TRP A 460 -12.37 -53.67 3.04
CA TRP A 460 -12.69 -52.77 4.15
C TRP A 460 -12.62 -53.51 5.51
N GLN A 461 -13.14 -54.73 5.58
CA GLN A 461 -13.09 -55.56 6.78
C GLN A 461 -11.63 -55.88 7.18
N GLN A 462 -10.79 -56.27 6.23
CA GLN A 462 -9.36 -56.54 6.47
C GLN A 462 -8.59 -55.28 6.94
N GLN A 463 -8.90 -54.12 6.37
CA GLN A 463 -8.26 -52.85 6.74
C GLN A 463 -8.62 -52.41 8.17
N ARG A 464 -9.84 -52.72 8.63
CA ARG A 464 -10.32 -52.42 9.99
C ARG A 464 -9.79 -53.41 11.03
N GLN A 465 -9.78 -54.70 10.71
CA GLN A 465 -9.19 -55.74 11.57
C GLN A 465 -7.69 -55.52 11.83
N SER A 466 -6.99 -54.80 10.96
CA SER A 466 -5.59 -54.40 11.15
C SER A 466 -5.41 -53.06 11.86
N THR A 467 -6.45 -52.23 12.02
CA THR A 467 -6.40 -50.96 12.75
C THR A 467 -6.99 -51.01 14.17
N GLU A 468 -7.73 -52.06 14.53
CA GLU A 468 -8.07 -52.36 15.93
C GLU A 468 -6.85 -53.02 16.61
N PRO A 469 -6.23 -52.41 17.66
CA PRO A 469 -5.28 -53.15 18.46
C PRO A 469 -6.05 -54.24 19.21
N LEU A 470 -5.50 -55.46 19.18
CA LEU A 470 -5.91 -56.66 19.92
C LEU A 470 -6.21 -56.36 21.41
N ALA A 471 -7.38 -55.79 21.70
CA ALA A 471 -7.92 -55.67 23.04
C ALA A 471 -8.65 -56.98 23.36
N GLY A 472 -7.90 -57.95 23.87
CA GLY A 472 -8.47 -59.13 24.51
C GLY A 472 -7.75 -60.42 24.17
N HIS A 473 -6.52 -60.60 24.67
CA HIS A 473 -5.94 -61.93 24.92
C HIS A 473 -4.96 -61.84 26.12
N THR A 474 -5.47 -61.56 27.32
CA THR A 474 -4.81 -61.91 28.59
C THR A 474 -5.86 -62.13 29.69
N ALA A 475 -6.42 -63.33 29.72
CA ALA A 475 -6.96 -63.93 30.94
C ALA A 475 -6.41 -65.36 31.03
N ARG A 476 -5.16 -65.49 31.46
CA ARG A 476 -4.59 -66.76 31.94
C ARG A 476 -4.55 -66.72 33.46
N SER A 477 -5.53 -67.39 34.05
CA SER A 477 -5.45 -68.22 35.26
C SER A 477 -4.32 -67.92 36.25
N VAL A 478 -4.69 -67.31 37.39
CA VAL A 478 -3.99 -67.49 38.67
C VAL A 478 -4.83 -68.47 39.49
N THR A 479 -4.38 -69.70 39.59
CA THR A 479 -4.77 -70.66 40.61
C THR A 479 -3.51 -71.40 41.06
N HIS A 480 -3.21 -71.25 42.35
CA HIS A 480 -2.14 -71.83 43.17
C HIS A 480 -0.72 -71.26 43.02
#